data_AF-A0A948LXN5-F1
#
_entry.id   AF-A0A948LXN5-F1
#
_cell.length_a   1.000
_cell.length_b   1.000
_cell.length_c   1.000
_cell.angle_alpha   90.00
_cell.angle_beta   90.00
_cell.angle_gamma   90.00
#
_symmetry.space_group_name_H-M   'P 1'
#
loop_
_entity.id
_entity.type
_entity.pdbx_description
1 polymer ?
#
loop_
_entity_poly.entity_id
_entity_poly.type
_entity_poly.pdbx_seq_one_letter_code
_entity_poly.pdbx_strand_id
1 'polypeptide(L)'
;MIHPFELQKERVLVFPEASQLFAAYMLLVGLDNFHVEMGAEPNSLLVRYSVQHYSLEALEKALAREGFRLQYSLMGKLKKHVIHYCEDVQYHNLKTPEPRTKNNSQEIFVKAYEMHPHGNHDDTPKELREFK
;
A
#
# COMPACT_ATOMS: atom_id res chain seq x y z
N MET A 1 -12.02 7.26 1.99
CA MET A 1 -11.58 6.70 0.68
C MET A 1 -10.20 6.11 0.91
N ILE A 2 -10.02 4.80 0.76
CA ILE A 2 -8.71 4.15 0.99
C ILE A 2 -7.84 4.45 -0.23
N HIS A 3 -6.74 5.17 -0.04
CA HIS A 3 -5.84 5.51 -1.15
C HIS A 3 -4.85 4.34 -1.36
N PRO A 4 -4.96 3.57 -2.46
CA PRO A 4 -4.17 2.34 -2.65
C PRO A 4 -2.66 2.60 -2.77
N PHE A 5 -2.26 3.84 -3.02
CA PHE A 5 -0.85 4.28 -3.11
C PHE A 5 -0.38 5.04 -1.86
N GLU A 6 -1.14 5.01 -0.77
CA GLU A 6 -0.70 5.64 0.49
C GLU A 6 0.56 4.94 1.00
N LEU A 7 1.70 5.63 0.95
CA LEU A 7 2.99 5.08 1.37
C LEU A 7 3.21 5.17 2.88
N GLN A 8 2.52 6.10 3.52
CA GLN A 8 2.56 6.28 4.97
C GLN A 8 1.73 5.19 5.64
N LYS A 9 2.35 4.47 6.57
CA LYS A 9 1.72 3.38 7.32
C LYS A 9 1.73 3.75 8.78
N GLU A 10 0.60 3.51 9.42
CA GLU A 10 0.46 3.58 10.86
C GLU A 10 0.20 2.17 11.41
N ARG A 11 0.94 1.77 12.44
CA ARG A 11 0.85 0.43 13.05
C ARG A 11 0.98 0.52 14.56
N VAL A 12 0.27 -0.36 15.26
CA VAL A 12 0.42 -0.55 16.71
C VAL A 12 1.28 -1.78 16.96
N LEU A 13 2.35 -1.60 17.74
CA LEU A 13 3.21 -2.65 18.24
C LEU A 13 2.85 -2.90 19.70
N VAL A 14 2.53 -4.14 20.07
CA VAL A 14 2.16 -4.51 21.44
C VAL A 14 3.25 -5.38 22.04
N PHE A 15 3.68 -5.03 23.25
CA PHE A 15 4.75 -5.70 23.98
C PHE A 15 4.18 -6.45 25.19
N PRO A 16 4.80 -7.57 25.61
CA PRO A 16 4.36 -8.32 26.78
C PRO A 16 4.61 -7.59 28.10
N GLU A 17 5.64 -6.74 28.14
CA GLU A 17 6.16 -6.12 29.37
C GLU A 17 6.46 -4.65 29.13
N ALA A 18 6.20 -3.80 30.14
CA ALA A 18 6.43 -2.36 30.06
C ALA A 18 7.93 -2.00 29.90
N SER A 19 8.83 -2.83 30.44
CA SER A 19 10.29 -2.68 30.27
C SER A 19 10.70 -2.75 28.80
N GLN A 20 10.14 -3.71 28.06
CA GLN A 20 10.39 -3.87 26.62
C GLN A 20 9.83 -2.69 25.82
N LEU A 21 8.66 -2.16 26.20
CA LEU A 21 8.09 -0.97 25.57
C LEU A 21 9.03 0.23 25.67
N PHE A 22 9.53 0.55 26.87
CA PHE A 22 10.38 1.73 27.05
C PHE A 22 11.70 1.60 26.30
N ALA A 23 12.34 0.43 26.36
CA ALA A 23 13.57 0.17 25.62
C ALA A 23 13.36 0.19 24.10
N ALA A 24 12.24 -0.34 23.60
CA ALA A 24 11.90 -0.28 22.17
C ALA A 24 11.63 1.16 21.72
N TYR A 25 10.95 1.96 22.54
CA TYR A 25 10.71 3.38 22.25
C TYR A 25 12.03 4.15 22.12
N MET A 26 12.97 3.96 23.04
CA MET A 26 14.30 4.58 22.99
C MET A 26 15.10 4.16 21.76
N LEU A 27 14.97 2.92 21.31
CA LEU A 27 15.62 2.44 20.09
C LEU A 27 15.02 3.06 18.82
N LEU A 28 13.70 3.23 18.78
CA LEU A 28 12.97 3.67 17.58
C LEU A 28 12.93 5.20 17.40
N VAL A 29 13.01 5.99 18.47
CA VAL A 29 12.87 7.46 18.41
C VAL A 29 13.98 8.16 17.61
N GLY A 30 15.14 7.50 17.47
CA GLY A 30 16.29 8.02 16.72
C GLY A 30 16.32 7.67 15.23
N LEU A 31 15.31 6.96 14.72
CA LEU A 31 15.28 6.53 13.32
C LEU A 31 14.82 7.66 12.39
N ASP A 32 15.57 7.90 11.32
CA ASP A 32 15.21 8.90 10.30
C ASP A 32 13.92 8.52 9.57
N ASN A 33 13.05 9.49 9.27
CA ASN A 33 11.76 9.25 8.58
C ASN A 33 10.85 8.22 9.28
N PHE A 34 10.99 8.11 10.59
CA PHE A 34 10.21 7.23 11.45
C PHE A 34 9.67 8.04 12.62
N HIS A 35 8.40 7.83 12.95
CA HIS A 35 7.79 8.47 14.10
C HIS A 35 7.21 7.40 15.03
N VAL A 36 7.44 7.57 16.33
CA VAL A 36 6.97 6.67 17.37
C VAL A 36 6.40 7.46 18.53
N GLU A 37 5.24 7.02 19.01
CA GLU A 37 4.59 7.56 20.20
C GLU A 37 3.99 6.43 21.03
N MET A 38 3.59 6.75 22.26
CA MET A 38 2.87 5.80 23.12
C MET A 38 1.51 5.50 22.50
N GLY A 39 1.15 4.22 22.40
CA GLY A 39 -0.16 3.82 21.90
C GLY A 39 -1.27 4.00 22.94
N ALA A 40 -2.52 3.91 22.49
CA ALA A 40 -3.69 4.03 23.36
C ALA A 40 -3.88 2.81 24.30
N GLU A 41 -3.36 1.65 23.90
CA GLU A 41 -3.46 0.40 24.65
C GLU A 41 -2.26 0.20 25.60
N PRO A 42 -2.42 -0.53 26.72
CA PRO A 42 -1.31 -0.86 27.60
C PRO A 42 -0.17 -1.57 26.86
N ASN A 43 1.07 -1.24 27.21
CA ASN A 43 2.28 -1.82 26.62
C ASN A 43 2.32 -1.72 25.08
N SER A 44 1.77 -0.66 24.51
CA SER A 44 1.75 -0.46 23.06
C SER A 44 2.48 0.80 22.60
N LEU A 45 3.10 0.72 21.42
CA LEU A 45 3.66 1.85 20.69
C LEU A 45 2.90 2.03 19.38
N LEU A 46 2.59 3.28 19.05
CA LEU A 46 2.09 3.64 17.73
C LEU A 46 3.28 4.11 16.88
N VAL A 47 3.50 3.44 15.76
CA VAL A 47 4.58 3.76 14.83
C VAL A 47 4.00 4.24 13.50
N ARG A 48 4.64 5.26 12.93
CA ARG A 48 4.34 5.81 11.61
C ARG A 48 5.61 5.82 10.76
N TYR A 49 5.52 5.25 9.56
CA TYR A 49 6.66 5.14 8.66
C TYR A 49 6.21 5.10 7.19
N SER A 50 7.12 5.47 6.29
CA SER A 50 6.92 5.28 4.85
C SER A 50 7.43 3.91 4.40
N VAL A 51 6.65 3.19 3.58
CA VAL A 51 7.09 1.93 2.95
C VAL A 51 8.31 2.08 2.04
N GLN A 52 8.68 3.31 1.67
CA GLN A 52 9.91 3.60 0.94
C GLN A 52 11.18 3.31 1.77
N HIS A 53 11.09 3.46 3.09
CA HIS A 53 12.23 3.37 4.01
C HIS A 53 12.15 2.16 4.93
N TYR A 54 10.93 1.80 5.37
CA TYR A 54 10.71 0.75 6.38
C TYR A 54 9.57 -0.18 5.96
N SER A 55 9.62 -1.42 6.42
CA SER A 55 8.48 -2.35 6.35
C SER A 55 8.19 -2.91 7.73
N LEU A 56 6.93 -3.29 7.99
CA LEU A 56 6.55 -3.91 9.27
C LEU A 56 7.42 -5.15 9.53
N GLU A 57 7.61 -5.98 8.52
CA GLU A 57 8.39 -7.21 8.64
C GLU A 57 9.85 -6.96 9.02
N ALA A 58 10.49 -5.96 8.42
CA ALA A 58 11.88 -5.61 8.73
C ALA A 58 12.00 -5.06 10.16
N LEU A 59 11.05 -4.22 10.58
CA LEU A 59 10.97 -3.69 11.95
C LEU A 59 10.80 -4.82 12.97
N GLU A 60 9.87 -5.74 12.74
CA GLU A 60 9.65 -6.89 13.63
C GLU A 60 10.91 -7.76 13.75
N LYS A 61 11.59 -8.04 12.63
CA LYS A 61 12.82 -8.83 12.62
C LYS A 61 13.96 -8.12 13.33
N ALA A 62 14.11 -6.81 13.15
CA ALA A 62 15.13 -6.01 13.83
C ALA A 62 14.88 -6.00 15.35
N LEU A 63 13.64 -5.70 15.77
CA LEU A 63 13.24 -5.74 17.18
C LEU A 63 13.46 -7.14 17.80
N ALA A 64 13.13 -8.21 17.08
CA ALA A 64 13.38 -9.57 17.55
C ALA A 64 14.87 -9.89 17.72
N ARG A 65 15.75 -9.37 16.85
CA ARG A 65 17.21 -9.53 16.96
C ARG A 65 17.78 -8.82 18.18
N GLU A 66 17.23 -7.67 18.53
CA GLU A 66 17.58 -6.92 19.75
C GLU A 66 16.93 -7.50 21.03
N GLY A 67 16.19 -8.61 20.91
CA GLY A 67 15.60 -9.34 22.05
C GLY A 67 14.19 -8.92 22.44
N PHE A 68 13.57 -7.98 21.71
CA PHE A 68 12.18 -7.59 21.94
C PHE A 68 11.20 -8.66 21.43
N ARG A 69 10.08 -8.83 22.14
CA ARG A 69 9.01 -9.73 21.72
C ARG A 69 7.73 -8.93 21.49
N LEU A 70 7.12 -9.14 20.34
CA LEU A 70 5.83 -8.56 20.00
C LEU A 70 4.71 -9.56 20.24
N GLN A 71 3.60 -9.10 20.79
CA GLN A 71 2.41 -9.90 21.05
C GLN A 71 1.43 -9.80 19.88
N TYR A 72 0.96 -10.97 19.42
CA TYR A 72 -0.08 -11.07 18.40
C TYR A 72 -1.07 -12.17 18.77
N SER A 73 -2.36 -11.87 18.67
CA SER A 73 -3.40 -12.89 18.63
C SER A 73 -3.26 -13.75 17.36
N LEU A 74 -3.91 -14.91 17.29
CA LEU A 74 -3.86 -15.77 16.11
C LEU A 74 -4.35 -15.02 14.85
N MET A 75 -5.47 -14.30 14.96
CA MET A 75 -5.97 -13.44 13.89
C MET A 75 -4.98 -12.31 13.56
N GLY A 76 -4.35 -11.72 14.58
CA GLY A 76 -3.29 -10.72 14.40
C GLY A 76 -2.10 -11.25 13.62
N LYS A 77 -1.70 -12.50 13.86
CA LYS A 77 -0.64 -13.17 13.08
C LYS A 77 -1.01 -13.29 11.61
N LEU A 78 -2.23 -13.70 11.28
CA LEU A 78 -2.66 -13.79 9.88
C LEU A 78 -2.69 -12.40 9.22
N LYS A 79 -3.30 -11.42 9.91
CA LYS A 79 -3.38 -10.03 9.43
C LYS A 79 -2.00 -9.46 9.13
N LYS A 80 -1.00 -9.68 10.00
CA LYS A 80 0.35 -9.15 9.75
C LYS A 80 1.03 -9.79 8.54
N HIS A 81 0.83 -11.09 8.26
CA HIS A 81 1.41 -11.70 7.06
C HIS A 81 0.83 -11.09 5.78
N VAL A 82 -0.48 -10.76 5.77
CA VAL A 82 -1.10 -10.01 4.67
C VAL A 82 -0.48 -8.62 4.55
N ILE A 83 -0.28 -7.91 5.68
CA ILE A 83 0.39 -6.60 5.68
C ILE A 83 1.80 -6.71 5.10
N HIS A 84 2.59 -7.71 5.50
CA HIS A 84 3.94 -7.91 4.98
C HIS A 84 3.94 -8.07 3.47
N TYR A 85 3.08 -8.95 2.96
CA TYR A 85 2.93 -9.15 1.52
C TYR A 85 2.51 -7.86 0.80
N CYS A 86 1.53 -7.13 1.34
CA CYS A 86 1.08 -5.87 0.73
C CYS A 86 2.15 -4.79 0.73
N GLU A 87 2.93 -4.66 1.80
CA GLU A 87 4.03 -3.68 1.90
C GLU A 87 5.19 -4.06 0.97
N ASP A 88 5.51 -5.35 0.86
CA ASP A 88 6.53 -5.86 -0.06
C ASP A 88 6.16 -5.59 -1.53
N VAL A 89 4.92 -5.88 -1.92
CA VAL A 89 4.42 -5.59 -3.28
C VAL A 89 4.43 -4.08 -3.56
N GLN A 90 4.01 -3.25 -2.59
CA GLN A 90 4.07 -1.79 -2.74
C GLN A 90 5.50 -1.29 -2.95
N TYR A 91 6.45 -1.79 -2.17
CA TYR A 91 7.86 -1.42 -2.31
C TYR A 91 8.45 -1.85 -3.66
N HIS A 92 8.14 -3.04 -4.13
CA HIS A 92 8.54 -3.51 -5.46
C HIS A 92 7.94 -2.65 -6.59
N ASN A 93 6.69 -2.24 -6.44
CA ASN A 93 6.02 -1.37 -7.42
C ASN A 93 6.62 0.04 -7.45
N LEU A 94 7.13 0.57 -6.33
CA LEU A 94 7.84 1.85 -6.30
C LEU A 94 9.15 1.83 -7.11
N LYS A 95 9.81 0.67 -7.19
CA LYS A 95 11.05 0.49 -7.96
C LYS A 95 10.81 0.10 -9.41
N THR A 96 9.60 -0.38 -9.72
CA THR A 96 9.23 -0.72 -11.08
C THR A 96 9.04 0.58 -11.85
N PRO A 97 9.83 0.85 -12.92
CA PRO A 97 9.56 1.99 -13.77
C PRO A 97 8.11 1.90 -14.26
N GLU A 98 7.40 3.04 -14.33
CA GLU A 98 6.05 3.06 -14.86
C GLU A 98 6.00 2.20 -16.12
N PRO A 99 5.07 1.21 -16.20
CA PRO A 99 4.93 0.44 -17.41
C PRO A 99 4.82 1.45 -18.54
N ARG A 100 5.72 1.37 -19.52
CA ARG A 100 5.58 2.11 -20.78
C ARG A 100 4.28 1.65 -21.41
N THR A 101 3.19 2.26 -20.96
CA THR A 101 1.88 2.23 -21.57
C THR A 101 2.12 2.99 -22.85
N LYS A 102 2.55 2.25 -23.89
CA LYS A 102 3.10 2.78 -25.14
C LYS A 102 2.38 4.06 -25.56
N ASN A 103 3.14 5.01 -26.13
CA ASN A 103 2.74 6.25 -26.81
C ASN A 103 1.56 6.14 -27.82
N ASN A 104 0.85 5.01 -27.93
CA ASN A 104 -0.25 4.73 -28.85
C ASN A 104 -1.37 3.86 -28.24
N SER A 105 -1.38 3.59 -26.93
CA SER A 105 -2.43 2.72 -26.34
C SER A 105 -3.83 3.34 -26.48
N GLN A 106 -3.97 4.66 -26.27
CA GLN A 106 -5.22 5.38 -26.51
C GLN A 106 -5.68 5.26 -27.97
N GLU A 107 -4.78 5.39 -28.95
CA GLU A 107 -5.14 5.25 -30.38
C GLU A 107 -5.61 3.84 -30.74
N ILE A 108 -5.00 2.81 -30.14
CA ILE A 108 -5.43 1.41 -30.34
C ILE A 108 -6.80 1.16 -29.70
N PHE A 109 -7.07 1.70 -28.51
CA PHE A 109 -8.39 1.61 -27.89
C PHE A 109 -9.45 2.39 -28.69
N VAL A 110 -9.13 3.57 -29.22
CA VAL A 110 -10.02 4.36 -30.08
C VAL A 110 -10.31 3.63 -31.39
N LYS A 111 -9.29 3.11 -32.09
CA LYS A 111 -9.50 2.33 -33.33
C LYS A 111 -10.24 1.03 -33.10
N ALA A 112 -9.98 0.34 -32.00
CA ALA A 112 -10.74 -0.85 -31.63
C ALA A 112 -12.20 -0.48 -31.36
N TYR A 113 -12.47 0.64 -30.68
CA TYR A 113 -13.82 1.13 -30.45
C TYR A 113 -14.54 1.53 -31.75
N GLU A 114 -13.84 2.17 -32.70
CA GLU A 114 -14.37 2.54 -34.02
C GLU A 114 -14.70 1.32 -34.91
N MET A 115 -13.98 0.21 -34.74
CA MET A 115 -14.21 -1.02 -35.52
C MET A 115 -15.29 -1.95 -34.95
N HIS A 116 -15.84 -1.66 -33.76
CA HIS A 116 -16.96 -2.43 -33.24
C HIS A 116 -18.28 -1.88 -33.80
N PRO A 117 -19.15 -2.73 -34.41
CA PRO A 117 -20.46 -2.29 -34.86
C PRO A 117 -21.33 -1.96 -33.63
N HIS A 118 -21.36 -0.69 -33.24
CA HIS A 118 -22.27 -0.18 -32.23
C HIS A 118 -23.63 0.08 -32.90
N GLY A 119 -24.71 -0.40 -32.28
CA GLY A 119 -26.08 -0.34 -32.84
C GLY A 119 -26.69 1.05 -33.01
N ASN A 120 -25.88 2.12 -32.90
CA ASN A 120 -26.25 3.51 -33.16
C ASN A 120 -25.49 4.12 -34.36
N HIS A 121 -24.69 3.32 -35.09
CA HIS A 121 -24.07 3.77 -36.33
C HIS A 121 -25.16 3.89 -37.40
N ASP A 122 -25.71 5.09 -37.54
CA ASP A 122 -26.66 5.39 -38.60
C ASP A 122 -25.89 5.62 -39.91
N ASP A 123 -25.77 4.56 -40.70
CA ASP A 123 -25.16 4.57 -42.03
C ASP A 123 -25.99 5.36 -43.07
N THR A 124 -27.12 5.97 -42.68
CA THR A 124 -27.98 6.71 -43.62
C THR A 124 -27.17 7.84 -44.28
N PRO A 125 -26.92 7.75 -45.61
CA PRO A 125 -26.23 8.79 -46.35
C PRO A 125 -26.93 10.13 -46.18
N LYS A 126 -26.17 11.22 -46.11
CA LYS A 126 -26.68 12.56 -45.78
C LYS A 126 -27.88 12.96 -46.64
N GLU A 127 -27.88 12.57 -47.92
CA GLU A 127 -28.92 12.86 -48.91
C GLU A 127 -30.28 12.21 -48.61
N LEU A 128 -30.29 11.10 -47.84
CA LEU A 128 -31.51 10.37 -47.48
C LEU A 128 -32.06 10.76 -46.11
N ARG A 129 -31.35 11.61 -45.37
CA ARG A 129 -31.71 11.99 -44.00
C ARG A 129 -32.81 13.06 -43.93
N GLU A 130 -33.01 13.82 -45.01
CA GLU A 130 -33.97 14.94 -45.08
C GLU A 130 -35.38 14.53 -45.55
N PHE A 131 -35.57 13.27 -45.96
CA PHE A 131 -36.86 12.76 -46.46
C PHE A 131 -37.66 11.94 -45.44
N LYS A 132 -37.38 12.11 -44.15
CA LYS A 132 -38.02 11.35 -43.07
C LYS A 132 -39.03 12.19 -42.30
#